data_AF-A0A921DVC9-F1
#
_entry.id   AF-A0A921DVC9-F1
#
_cell.length_a   1.000
_cell.length_b   1.000
_cell.length_c   1.000
_cell.angle_alpha   90.00
_cell.angle_beta   90.00
_cell.angle_gamma   90.00
#
_symmetry.space_group_name_H-M   'P 1'
#
loop_
_entity.id
_entity.type
_entity.pdbx_description
1 polymer ?
#
loop_
_entity_poly.entity_id
_entity_poly.type
_entity_poly.pdbx_seq_one_letter_code
_entity_poly.pdbx_strand_id
1 'polypeptide(L)' 'PTQPTGSPTIDVQTKESAQATVERSDTTAVPAASVIAEAMTAITIMQAFCDMFGADDFTRIKRNYQAYLDEIND' A
#
# COMPACT_ATOMS: atom_id res chain seq x y z
N PRO A 1 8.55 -10.74 10.59
CA PRO A 1 9.69 -11.61 10.20
C PRO A 1 9.62 -12.88 11.03
N THR A 2 10.12 -14.01 10.53
CA THR A 2 10.19 -15.27 11.32
C THR A 2 11.07 -15.04 12.54
N GLN A 3 10.63 -15.50 13.72
CA GLN A 3 11.45 -15.39 14.93
C GLN A 3 12.74 -16.21 14.78
N PRO A 4 13.87 -15.78 15.38
CA PRO A 4 15.17 -16.44 15.20
C PRO A 4 15.18 -17.93 15.56
N THR A 5 14.32 -18.36 16.47
CA THR A 5 14.20 -19.76 16.90
C THR A 5 13.42 -20.64 15.92
N GLY A 6 12.83 -20.06 14.86
CA GLY A 6 11.85 -20.74 14.03
C GLY A 6 10.53 -20.99 14.78
N SER A 7 9.44 -21.08 14.04
CA SER A 7 8.17 -21.59 14.58
C SER A 7 7.97 -23.04 14.12
N PRO A 8 7.34 -23.89 14.95
CA PRO A 8 7.02 -25.25 14.55
C PRO A 8 6.20 -25.25 13.25
N THR A 9 6.63 -26.07 12.30
CA THR A 9 5.98 -26.24 10.98
C THR A 9 6.18 -27.69 10.51
N ILE A 10 5.83 -27.99 9.26
CA ILE A 10 5.98 -29.30 8.64
C ILE A 10 6.78 -29.16 7.35
N ASP A 11 7.70 -30.09 7.10
CA ASP A 11 8.38 -30.19 5.81
C ASP A 11 7.37 -30.66 4.73
N VAL A 12 7.25 -29.89 3.65
CA VAL A 12 6.24 -30.16 2.61
C VAL A 12 6.52 -31.41 1.78
N GLN A 13 7.77 -31.88 1.72
CA GLN A 13 8.17 -33.09 1.00
C GLN A 13 8.03 -34.33 1.87
N THR A 14 8.58 -34.30 3.09
CA THR A 14 8.63 -35.48 3.98
C THR A 14 7.39 -35.63 4.85
N LYS A 15 6.61 -34.54 5.04
CA LYS A 15 5.47 -34.46 5.96
C LYS A 15 5.85 -34.61 7.44
N GLU A 16 7.13 -34.51 7.77
CA GLU A 16 7.63 -34.60 9.14
C GLU A 16 7.67 -33.22 9.82
N SER A 17 7.75 -33.24 11.16
CA SER A 17 7.87 -32.02 11.97
C SER A 17 9.20 -31.30 11.67
N ALA A 18 9.12 -29.99 11.45
CA ALA A 18 10.27 -29.14 11.15
C ALA A 18 10.14 -27.76 11.85
N GLN A 19 11.15 -26.91 11.69
CA GLN A 19 11.12 -25.50 12.11
C GLN A 19 11.10 -24.59 10.88
N ALA A 20 10.38 -23.47 10.98
CA ALA A 20 10.28 -22.51 9.88
C ALA A 20 11.63 -21.83 9.62
N THR A 21 12.00 -21.73 8.34
CA THR A 21 13.23 -21.03 7.91
C THR A 21 13.15 -19.54 8.22
N VAL A 22 14.28 -18.98 8.65
CA VAL A 22 14.43 -17.55 8.95
C VAL A 22 15.06 -16.85 7.74
N GLU A 23 14.25 -16.14 6.98
CA GLU A 23 14.69 -15.46 5.73
C GLU A 23 15.17 -14.01 5.96
N ARG A 24 14.57 -13.32 6.93
CA ARG A 24 14.84 -11.91 7.25
C ARG A 24 15.08 -11.73 8.74
N SER A 25 16.02 -10.85 9.08
CA SER A 25 16.51 -10.64 10.45
C SER A 25 16.02 -9.35 11.12
N ASP A 26 15.24 -8.50 10.44
CA ASP A 26 14.72 -7.30 11.06
C ASP A 26 13.75 -7.62 12.20
N THR A 27 13.70 -6.76 13.23
CA THR A 27 12.71 -6.91 14.31
C THR A 27 11.35 -6.40 13.87
N THR A 28 11.32 -5.29 13.12
CA THR A 28 10.08 -4.67 12.65
C THR A 28 10.27 -4.03 11.28
N ALA A 29 9.23 -4.13 10.46
CA ALA A 29 9.13 -3.46 9.17
C ALA A 29 8.13 -2.28 9.20
N VAL A 30 7.59 -1.91 10.37
CA VAL A 30 6.53 -0.89 10.50
C VAL A 30 6.91 0.47 9.89
N PRO A 31 8.12 1.02 10.10
CA PRO A 31 8.49 2.31 9.50
C PRO A 31 8.58 2.25 7.96
N ALA A 32 9.07 1.14 7.41
CA ALA A 32 9.08 0.96 5.96
C ALA A 32 7.66 0.77 5.40
N ALA A 33 6.81 0.04 6.14
CA ALA A 33 5.42 -0.19 5.78
C ALA A 33 4.59 1.10 5.79
N SER A 34 4.88 2.08 6.66
CA SER A 34 4.14 3.35 6.68
C SER A 34 4.38 4.17 5.39
N VAL A 35 5.62 4.24 4.91
CA VAL A 35 5.95 4.91 3.64
C VAL A 35 5.21 4.25 2.47
N ILE A 36 5.15 2.92 2.46
CA ILE A 36 4.40 2.16 1.45
C ILE A 36 2.91 2.48 1.55
N ALA A 37 2.35 2.51 2.76
CA ALA A 37 0.94 2.81 2.98
C ALA A 37 0.56 4.22 2.48
N GLU A 38 1.39 5.23 2.76
CA GLU A 38 1.20 6.60 2.27
C GLU A 38 1.22 6.65 0.73
N ALA A 39 2.19 6.00 0.10
CA ALA A 39 2.31 5.96 -1.35
C ALA A 39 1.09 5.27 -2.01
N MET A 40 0.68 4.11 -1.50
CA MET A 40 -0.47 3.37 -2.02
C MET A 40 -1.77 4.15 -1.83
N THR A 41 -1.92 4.86 -0.72
CA THR A 41 -3.06 5.73 -0.47
C THR A 41 -3.09 6.90 -1.46
N ALA A 42 -1.94 7.56 -1.69
CA ALA A 42 -1.84 8.66 -2.65
C ALA A 42 -2.21 8.20 -4.08
N ILE A 43 -1.75 7.02 -4.51
CA ILE A 43 -2.13 6.44 -5.80
C ILE A 43 -3.64 6.23 -5.90
N THR A 44 -4.25 5.67 -4.84
CA THR A 44 -5.69 5.36 -4.82
C THR A 44 -6.54 6.63 -4.87
N ILE A 45 -6.16 7.65 -4.08
CA ILE A 45 -6.82 8.97 -4.09
C ILE A 45 -6.67 9.61 -5.47
N MET A 46 -5.47 9.57 -6.06
CA MET A 46 -5.22 10.15 -7.38
C MET A 46 -6.02 9.47 -8.49
N GLN A 47 -6.21 8.14 -8.42
CA GLN A 47 -7.08 7.42 -9.35
C GLN A 47 -8.52 7.93 -9.28
N ALA A 48 -9.10 7.96 -8.08
CA ALA A 48 -10.46 8.47 -7.89
C ALA A 48 -10.58 9.96 -8.30
N PHE A 49 -9.56 10.77 -8.03
CA PHE A 49 -9.50 12.16 -8.44
C PHE A 49 -9.46 12.30 -9.97
N CYS A 50 -8.63 11.52 -10.65
CA CYS A 50 -8.57 11.49 -12.11
C CYS A 50 -9.88 11.00 -12.75
N ASP A 51 -10.54 10.02 -12.15
CA ASP A 51 -11.85 9.53 -12.63
C ASP A 51 -12.92 10.63 -12.58
N MET A 52 -12.83 11.52 -11.58
CA MET A 52 -13.76 12.64 -11.41
C MET A 52 -13.40 13.87 -12.27
N PHE A 53 -12.12 14.23 -12.35
CA PHE A 53 -11.69 15.53 -12.92
C PHE A 53 -10.94 15.42 -14.26
N GLY A 54 -10.57 14.21 -14.69
CA GLY A 54 -9.78 13.92 -15.88
C GLY A 54 -8.29 13.67 -15.58
N ALA A 55 -7.53 13.24 -16.59
CA ALA A 55 -6.14 12.80 -16.43
C ALA A 55 -5.18 13.24 -17.57
N ASP A 56 -5.64 14.08 -18.50
CA ASP A 56 -4.95 14.38 -19.75
C ASP A 56 -4.29 15.77 -19.79
N ASP A 57 -4.93 16.81 -19.24
CA ASP A 57 -4.39 18.16 -19.17
C ASP A 57 -4.55 18.78 -17.77
N PHE A 58 -3.44 19.21 -17.19
CA PHE A 58 -3.42 19.73 -15.82
C PHE A 58 -4.22 21.04 -15.67
N THR A 59 -4.21 21.91 -16.69
CA THR A 59 -4.98 23.16 -16.67
C THR A 59 -6.48 22.88 -16.60
N ARG A 60 -6.94 21.91 -17.39
CA ARG A 60 -8.33 21.46 -17.42
C ARG A 60 -8.74 20.79 -16.11
N ILE A 61 -7.90 19.90 -15.58
CA ILE A 61 -8.12 19.25 -14.28
C ILE A 61 -8.32 20.31 -13.19
N LYS A 62 -7.43 21.31 -13.12
CA LYS A 62 -7.51 22.39 -12.12
C LYS A 62 -8.81 23.19 -12.24
N ARG A 63 -9.24 23.51 -13.46
CA ARG A 63 -10.50 24.21 -13.72
C ARG A 63 -11.71 23.38 -13.29
N ASN A 64 -11.74 22.09 -13.62
CA ASN A 64 -12.83 21.19 -13.25
C ASN A 64 -12.94 21.02 -11.73
N TYR A 65 -11.80 20.89 -11.05
CA TYR A 65 -11.75 20.83 -9.59
C TYR A 65 -12.23 22.12 -8.93
N GLN A 66 -11.82 23.29 -9.43
CA GLN A 66 -12.29 24.57 -8.90
C GLN A 66 -13.80 24.75 -9.08
N ALA A 67 -14.33 24.42 -10.26
CA ALA A 67 -15.77 24.50 -10.52
C ALA A 67 -16.59 23.63 -9.56
N TYR A 68 -16.10 22.42 -9.24
CA TYR A 68 -16.72 21.56 -8.24
C TYR A 68 -16.69 22.16 -6.83
N LEU A 69 -15.58 22.80 -6.43
CA LEU A 69 -15.51 23.49 -5.15
C LEU A 69 -16.48 24.68 -5.10
N ASP A 70 -16.59 25.44 -6.18
CA ASP A 70 -17.53 26.57 -6.27
C ASP A 70 -18.99 26.06 -6.14
N GLU A 71 -19.35 24.96 -6.81
CA GLU A 71 -20.67 24.31 -6.72
C GLU A 71 -21.04 23.87 -5.29
N ILE A 72 -20.08 23.38 -4.50
CA ILE A 72 -20.33 22.94 -3.11
C ILE A 72 -20.48 24.14 -2.16
N ASN A 73 -19.86 25.27 -2.49
CA ASN A 73 -19.82 26.44 -1.62
C ASN A 73 -21.02 27.40 -1.85
N ASP A 74 -21.78 27.22 -2.93
CA ASP A 74 -23.06 27.89 -3.20
C ASP A 74 -24.23 27.20 -2.46
#